data_AF-A0A4R3Q6G6-F1
#
_entry.id   AF-A0A4R3Q6G6-F1
#
_cell.length_a   1.000
_cell.length_b   1.000
_cell.length_c   1.000
_cell.angle_alpha   90.00
_cell.angle_beta   90.00
_cell.angle_gamma   90.00
#
_symmetry.space_group_name_H-M   'P 1'
#
loop_
_entity.id
_entity.type
_entity.pdbx_description
1 polymer ?
#
loop_
_entity_poly.entity_id
_entity_poly.type
_entity_poly.pdbx_seq_one_letter_code
_entity_poly.pdbx_strand_id
1 'polypeptide(L)'
;MDGELNRCIALYAALMLEGTPAEKAAYYSDVKKAYSIRSKAVHGGRPSIDKLEDGYRTASLILIRLLARCVEIGRVPTVAEFDQAAVPKTLYKAFDRLDFSLHPPLDVCWAPSSQPQHPIAGKLLNISRYF
;
A
#
# COMPACT_ATOMS: atom_id res chain seq x y z
N MET A 1 0.61 0.39 -12.42
CA MET A 1 -0.12 -0.16 -11.26
C MET A 1 0.82 -0.97 -10.35
N ASP A 2 1.67 -1.83 -10.92
CA ASP A 2 2.57 -2.71 -10.14
C ASP A 2 3.59 -2.00 -9.25
N GLY A 3 4.03 -0.79 -9.62
CA GLY A 3 5.00 -0.03 -8.84
C GLY A 3 4.49 0.35 -7.44
N GLU A 4 3.23 0.78 -7.35
CA GLU A 4 2.62 1.17 -6.06
C GLU A 4 2.33 -0.06 -5.20
N LEU A 5 1.83 -1.14 -5.81
CA LEU A 5 1.61 -2.40 -5.11
C LEU A 5 2.92 -2.95 -4.51
N ASN A 6 4.00 -2.96 -5.30
CA ASN A 6 5.32 -3.37 -4.83
C ASN A 6 5.81 -2.49 -3.66
N ARG A 7 5.62 -1.17 -3.75
CA ARG A 7 5.96 -0.23 -2.69
C ARG A 7 5.21 -0.52 -1.39
N CYS A 8 3.89 -0.73 -1.46
CA CYS A 8 3.05 -1.00 -0.29
C CYS A 8 3.42 -2.34 0.36
N ILE A 9 3.58 -3.41 -0.43
CA ILE A 9 3.97 -4.73 0.11
C ILE A 9 5.31 -4.63 0.84
N ALA A 10 6.31 -3.98 0.23
CA ALA A 10 7.62 -3.80 0.83
C ALA A 10 7.58 -2.95 2.10
N LEU A 11 6.77 -1.89 2.12
CA LEU A 11 6.61 -1.02 3.28
C LEU A 11 5.96 -1.76 4.44
N TYR A 12 4.85 -2.46 4.20
CA TYR A 12 4.13 -3.17 5.26
C TYR A 12 4.95 -4.33 5.82
N ALA A 13 5.68 -5.05 4.97
CA ALA A 13 6.62 -6.08 5.43
C ALA A 13 7.70 -5.48 6.35
N ALA A 14 8.31 -4.35 5.96
CA ALA A 14 9.31 -3.67 6.79
C ALA A 14 8.73 -3.08 8.10
N LEU A 15 7.43 -2.75 8.13
CA LEU A 15 6.75 -2.31 9.35
C LEU A 15 6.46 -3.48 10.30
N MET A 16 6.04 -4.62 9.77
CA MET A 16 5.80 -5.84 10.55
C MET A 16 7.07 -6.42 11.15
N LEU A 17 8.15 -6.45 10.36
CA LEU A 17 9.42 -7.01 10.79
C LEU A 17 10.12 -6.03 11.73
N GLU A 18 10.28 -6.44 12.99
CA GLU A 18 11.01 -5.66 13.98
C GLU A 18 12.50 -5.58 13.63
N GLY A 19 13.13 -4.47 14.02
CA GLY A 19 14.53 -4.20 13.71
C GLY A 19 14.87 -2.72 13.78
N THR A 20 16.15 -2.44 13.72
CA THR A 20 16.73 -1.11 13.55
C THR A 20 16.28 -0.47 12.22
N PRO A 21 16.38 0.86 12.06
CA PRO A 21 16.07 1.51 10.79
C PRO A 21 16.83 0.92 9.59
N ALA A 22 18.08 0.49 9.81
CA ALA A 22 18.90 -0.14 8.78
C ALA A 22 18.35 -1.52 8.36
N GLU A 23 17.96 -2.36 9.34
CA GLU A 23 17.36 -3.67 9.06
C GLU A 23 16.01 -3.53 8.36
N LYS A 24 15.18 -2.55 8.76
CA LYS A 24 13.91 -2.26 8.08
C LYS A 24 14.11 -1.82 6.63
N ALA A 25 15.13 -1.00 6.37
CA ALA A 25 15.50 -0.63 5.00
C ALA A 25 15.98 -1.85 4.18
N ALA A 26 16.69 -2.79 4.81
CA ALA A 26 17.10 -4.04 4.18
C ALA A 26 15.87 -4.91 3.83
N TYR A 27 14.94 -5.11 4.77
CA TYR A 27 13.70 -5.85 4.51
C TYR A 27 12.89 -5.26 3.36
N TYR A 28 12.77 -3.93 3.32
CA TYR A 28 12.11 -3.24 2.22
C TYR A 28 12.77 -3.54 0.86
N SER A 29 14.11 -3.51 0.81
CA SER A 29 14.88 -3.83 -0.39
C SER A 29 14.69 -5.29 -0.83
N ASP A 30 14.75 -6.23 0.12
CA ASP A 30 14.63 -7.67 -0.13
C ASP A 30 13.26 -8.03 -0.71
N VAL A 31 12.19 -7.45 -0.16
CA VAL A 31 10.83 -7.65 -0.66
C VAL A 31 10.70 -7.12 -2.10
N LYS A 32 11.24 -5.93 -2.39
CA LYS A 32 11.21 -5.37 -3.75
C LYS A 32 11.99 -6.23 -4.74
N LYS A 33 13.13 -6.78 -4.32
CA LYS A 33 13.96 -7.67 -5.14
C LYS A 33 13.20 -8.95 -5.45
N ALA A 34 12.62 -9.61 -4.44
CA ALA A 34 11.81 -10.81 -4.62
C ALA A 34 10.60 -10.55 -5.53
N TYR A 35 9.90 -9.43 -5.34
CA TYR A 35 8.78 -9.03 -6.20
C TYR A 35 9.22 -8.78 -7.65
N SER A 36 10.36 -8.13 -7.87
CA SER A 36 10.89 -7.88 -9.21
C SER A 36 11.23 -9.18 -9.94
N ILE A 37 11.81 -10.16 -9.25
CA ILE A 37 12.10 -11.48 -9.81
C ILE A 37 10.79 -12.17 -10.22
N ARG A 38 9.78 -12.20 -9.34
CA ARG A 38 8.45 -12.75 -9.64
C ARG A 38 7.81 -12.05 -10.84
N SER A 39 7.76 -10.71 -10.81
CA SER A 39 7.15 -9.89 -11.86
C SER A 39 7.78 -10.19 -13.22
N LYS A 40 9.12 -10.26 -13.29
CA LYS A 40 9.81 -10.67 -14.52
C LYS A 40 9.41 -12.06 -14.98
N ALA A 41 9.38 -13.05 -14.07
CA ALA A 41 9.03 -14.42 -14.42
C ALA A 41 7.58 -14.56 -14.95
N VAL A 42 6.62 -13.86 -14.35
CA VAL A 42 5.19 -13.96 -14.74
C VAL A 42 4.83 -13.15 -15.98
N HIS A 43 5.62 -12.11 -16.32
CA HIS A 43 5.40 -11.30 -17.52
C HIS A 43 6.29 -11.71 -18.70
N GLY A 44 6.73 -12.98 -18.73
CA GLY A 44 7.44 -13.56 -19.89
C GLY A 44 8.95 -13.30 -19.92
N GLY A 45 9.52 -12.71 -18.87
CA GLY A 45 10.95 -12.67 -18.66
C GLY A 45 11.49 -14.09 -18.42
N ARG A 46 12.72 -14.34 -18.87
CA ARG A 46 13.45 -15.60 -18.65
C ARG A 46 14.60 -15.39 -17.67
N PRO A 47 14.33 -15.14 -16.37
CA PRO A 47 15.39 -15.12 -15.36
C PRO A 47 16.10 -16.47 -15.32
N SER A 48 17.39 -16.46 -14.96
CA SER A 48 18.15 -17.70 -14.75
C SER A 48 17.54 -18.51 -13.60
N ILE A 49 17.73 -19.83 -13.63
CA ILE A 49 17.27 -20.75 -12.59
C ILE A 49 17.77 -20.29 -11.21
N ASP A 50 19.06 -19.95 -11.09
CA ASP A 50 19.64 -19.44 -9.84
C ASP A 50 18.88 -18.22 -9.28
N LYS A 51 18.48 -17.29 -10.15
CA LYS A 51 17.72 -16.09 -9.74
C LYS A 51 16.31 -16.44 -9.29
N LEU A 52 15.68 -17.44 -9.90
CA LEU A 52 14.38 -17.94 -9.49
C LEU A 52 14.46 -18.62 -8.13
N GLU A 53 15.46 -19.47 -7.92
CA GLU A 53 15.71 -20.13 -6.64
C GLU A 53 16.00 -19.12 -5.53
N ASP A 54 16.87 -18.15 -5.77
CA ASP A 54 17.16 -17.06 -4.84
C ASP A 54 15.91 -16.25 -4.50
N GLY A 55 15.12 -15.90 -5.53
CA GLY A 55 13.87 -15.17 -5.37
C GLY A 55 12.86 -15.93 -4.52
N TYR A 56 12.69 -17.22 -4.79
CA TYR A 56 11.79 -18.11 -4.05
C TYR A 56 12.25 -18.27 -2.60
N ARG A 57 13.53 -18.58 -2.37
CA ARG A 57 14.10 -18.72 -1.03
C ARG A 57 13.91 -17.45 -0.21
N THR A 58 14.22 -16.29 -0.81
CA THR A 58 14.07 -14.99 -0.14
C THR A 58 12.60 -14.72 0.20
N ALA A 59 11.68 -14.94 -0.75
CA ALA A 59 10.26 -14.74 -0.52
C ALA A 59 9.70 -15.65 0.57
N SER A 60 10.08 -16.93 0.59
CA SER A 60 9.64 -17.89 1.62
C SER A 60 10.14 -17.50 3.01
N LEU A 61 11.40 -17.05 3.14
CA LEU A 61 11.93 -16.58 4.42
C LEU A 61 11.18 -15.34 4.94
N ILE A 62 10.89 -14.38 4.06
CA ILE A 62 10.07 -13.21 4.40
C ILE A 62 8.69 -13.65 4.87
N LEU A 63 8.02 -14.51 4.11
CA LEU A 63 6.66 -14.98 4.43
C LEU A 63 6.61 -15.69 5.78
N ILE A 64 7.56 -16.59 6.06
CA ILE A 64 7.65 -17.30 7.35
C ILE A 64 7.78 -16.31 8.51
N ARG A 65 8.62 -15.28 8.38
CA ARG A 65 8.80 -14.25 9.42
C ARG A 65 7.55 -13.41 9.63
N LEU A 66 6.85 -13.04 8.55
CA LEU A 66 5.58 -12.31 8.64
C LEU A 66 4.50 -13.14 9.32
N LEU A 67 4.40 -14.44 8.98
CA LEU A 67 3.46 -15.36 9.62
C LEU A 67 3.79 -15.55 11.10
N ALA A 68 5.06 -15.72 11.45
CA ALA A 68 5.50 -15.79 12.84
C ALA A 68 5.07 -14.53 13.62
N ARG A 69 5.25 -13.34 13.03
CA ARG A 69 4.81 -12.09 13.63
C ARG A 69 3.30 -12.02 13.83
N CYS A 70 2.50 -12.47 12.87
CA CYS A 70 1.05 -12.57 13.04
C CYS A 70 0.66 -13.50 14.20
N VAL A 71 1.37 -14.62 14.38
CA VAL A 71 1.15 -15.55 15.49
C VAL A 71 1.53 -14.91 16.83
N GLU A 72 2.66 -14.22 16.90
CA GLU A 72 3.10 -13.51 18.12
C GLU A 72 2.12 -12.41 18.57
N ILE A 73 1.52 -11.69 17.62
CA ILE A 73 0.51 -10.65 17.88
C ILE A 73 -0.88 -11.27 18.13
N GLY A 74 -1.07 -12.55 17.78
CA GLY A 74 -2.32 -13.28 17.92
C GLY A 74 -3.39 -12.91 16.87
N ARG A 75 -3.01 -12.19 15.80
CA ARG A 75 -3.90 -11.78 14.71
C ARG A 75 -3.12 -11.27 13.49
N VAL A 76 -3.83 -11.10 12.37
CA VAL A 76 -3.34 -10.38 11.18
C VAL A 76 -3.66 -8.89 11.32
N PRO A 77 -2.68 -7.97 11.18
CA PRO A 77 -2.95 -6.53 11.18
C PRO A 77 -3.78 -6.08 9.96
N THR A 78 -4.59 -5.05 10.16
CA THR A 78 -5.39 -4.42 9.11
C THR A 78 -4.55 -3.42 8.32
N VAL A 79 -5.00 -3.08 7.11
CA VAL A 79 -4.34 -2.08 6.26
C VAL A 79 -4.24 -0.72 6.95
N ALA A 80 -5.31 -0.31 7.64
CA ALA A 80 -5.35 0.97 8.36
C ALA A 80 -4.27 1.07 9.46
N GLU A 81 -3.95 -0.03 10.13
CA GLU A 81 -2.89 -0.05 11.14
C GLU A 81 -1.51 0.11 10.52
N PHE A 82 -1.27 -0.46 9.34
CA PHE A 82 -0.04 -0.24 8.60
C PHE A 82 0.09 1.21 8.11
N ASP A 83 -1.00 1.78 7.61
CA ASP A 83 -1.00 3.17 7.15
C ASP A 83 -0.68 4.13 8.31
N GLN A 84 -1.29 3.91 9.48
CA GLN A 84 -0.97 4.68 10.69
C GLN A 84 0.50 4.53 11.10
N ALA A 85 1.04 3.31 11.06
CA ALA A 85 2.44 3.05 11.39
C ALA A 85 3.43 3.64 10.36
N ALA A 86 3.00 3.83 9.11
CA ALA A 86 3.80 4.43 8.06
C ALA A 86 3.92 5.96 8.16
N VAL A 87 3.01 6.63 8.89
CA VAL A 87 3.05 8.08 9.07
C VAL A 87 4.13 8.47 10.09
N PRO A 88 5.08 9.36 9.75
CA PRO A 88 6.05 9.87 10.70
C PRO A 88 5.37 10.56 11.88
N LYS A 89 5.67 10.13 13.12
CA LYS A 89 5.13 10.76 14.35
C LYS A 89 5.43 12.26 14.48
N THR A 90 6.42 12.76 13.76
CA THR A 90 6.76 14.19 13.70
C THR A 90 5.72 15.04 12.95
N LEU A 91 4.90 14.45 12.06
CA LEU A 91 3.85 15.18 11.34
C LEU A 91 2.65 15.52 12.21
N TYR A 92 2.33 14.71 13.23
CA TYR A 92 1.25 15.01 14.18
C TYR A 92 1.50 16.31 14.95
N LYS A 93 2.74 16.55 15.41
CA LYS A 93 3.09 17.80 16.10
C LYS A 93 3.09 19.04 15.19
N ALA A 94 3.25 18.85 13.89
CA ALA A 94 3.21 19.94 12.92
C ALA A 94 1.75 20.31 12.58
N PHE A 95 0.86 19.32 12.46
CA PHE A 95 -0.57 19.55 12.22
C PHE A 95 -1.31 20.09 13.44
N ASP A 96 -0.99 19.64 14.66
CA ASP A 96 -1.57 20.21 15.90
C ASP A 96 -1.14 21.67 16.16
N ARG A 97 -0.10 22.16 15.47
CA ARG A 97 0.33 23.57 15.52
C ARG A 97 -0.28 24.42 14.40
N LEU A 98 -0.96 23.82 13.44
CA LEU A 98 -1.79 24.55 12.49
C LEU A 98 -3.11 24.81 13.18
N ASP A 99 -3.16 25.90 13.93
CA ASP A 99 -4.42 26.43 14.46
C ASP A 99 -5.34 26.77 13.28
N PHE A 100 -6.38 25.95 13.07
CA PHE A 100 -7.41 26.18 12.07
C PHE A 100 -8.43 27.25 12.53
N SER A 101 -8.12 28.06 13.56
CA SER A 101 -8.95 29.17 14.03
C SER A 101 -8.94 30.41 13.11
N LEU A 102 -8.26 30.38 11.96
CA LEU A 102 -8.13 31.53 11.05
C LEU A 102 -8.83 31.39 9.69
N HIS A 103 -9.81 30.48 9.54
CA HIS A 103 -10.74 30.54 8.42
C HIS A 103 -12.14 30.99 8.88
N PRO A 104 -12.69 32.08 8.29
CA PRO A 104 -14.07 32.46 8.54
C PRO A 104 -15.02 31.35 8.07
N PRO A 105 -16.24 31.24 8.65
CA PRO A 105 -17.20 30.22 8.27
C PRO A 105 -17.48 30.32 6.76
N LEU A 106 -17.49 29.17 6.08
CA LEU A 106 -17.94 29.07 4.69
C LEU A 106 -19.47 29.24 4.63
N ASP A 107 -19.94 30.44 5.00
CA ASP A 107 -21.24 30.98 4.63
C ASP A 107 -21.00 32.00 3.51
N VAL A 108 -20.79 31.51 2.28
CA VAL A 108 -20.93 32.36 1.08
C VAL A 108 -21.73 31.61 0.03
N CYS A 109 -22.94 32.12 -0.13
CA CYS A 109 -23.95 31.86 -1.15
C CYS A 109 -23.39 31.52 -2.55
N TRP A 110 -23.80 30.36 -3.07
CA TRP A 110 -23.97 30.17 -4.51
C TRP A 110 -25.45 29.88 -4.78
N ALA A 111 -26.15 30.86 -5.37
CA ALA A 111 -27.54 30.73 -5.77
C ALA A 111 -27.70 29.80 -6.99
N PRO A 112 -28.80 29.04 -7.13
CA PRO A 112 -29.00 28.13 -8.25
C PRO A 112 -29.54 28.89 -9.47
N SER A 113 -28.83 28.84 -10.59
CA SER A 113 -29.38 29.21 -11.89
C SER A 113 -29.92 27.97 -12.63
N SER A 114 -31.02 28.22 -13.32
CA SER A 114 -32.06 27.33 -13.82
C SER A 114 -31.63 26.27 -14.85
N GLN A 115 -32.30 25.13 -14.76
CA GLN A 115 -32.36 23.97 -15.68
C GLN A 115 -32.83 24.33 -17.12
N PRO A 116 -32.67 23.47 -18.16
CA PRO A 116 -33.60 22.33 -18.33
C PRO A 116 -33.06 20.99 -18.91
N GLN A 117 -33.63 19.90 -18.35
CA GLN A 117 -34.12 18.59 -18.88
C GLN A 117 -33.79 18.21 -20.34
N HIS A 118 -33.46 16.99 -20.80
CA HIS A 118 -33.76 15.55 -20.51
C HIS A 118 -32.83 14.70 -21.47
N PRO A 119 -32.97 13.37 -21.71
CA PRO A 119 -33.16 12.18 -20.87
C PRO A 119 -32.08 11.07 -21.08
N ILE A 120 -31.84 10.29 -20.01
CA ILE A 120 -31.64 8.82 -19.92
C ILE A 120 -31.13 8.05 -21.17
N ALA A 121 -29.89 7.54 -21.11
CA ALA A 121 -29.50 6.29 -21.80
C ALA A 121 -28.26 5.62 -21.18
N GLY A 122 -28.48 4.45 -20.57
CA GLY A 122 -27.59 3.28 -20.67
C GLY A 122 -26.25 3.27 -19.91
N LYS A 123 -26.24 2.67 -18.72
CA LYS A 123 -25.11 1.81 -18.30
C LYS A 123 -25.63 0.49 -17.76
N LEU A 124 -25.68 -0.49 -18.66
CA LEU A 124 -25.68 -1.90 -18.32
C LEU A 124 -24.37 -2.24 -17.61
N LEU A 125 -24.50 -3.02 -16.54
CA LEU A 125 -23.41 -3.69 -15.85
C LEU A 125 -22.55 -4.48 -16.82
N ASN A 126 -21.22 -4.40 -16.66
CA ASN A 126 -20.34 -5.45 -17.14
C ASN A 126 -19.51 -5.99 -15.97
N ILE A 127 -20.09 -7.01 -15.32
CA ILE A 127 -19.41 -7.93 -14.43
C ILE A 127 -18.74 -8.97 -15.34
N SER A 128 -17.50 -8.70 -15.74
CA SER A 128 -16.63 -9.73 -16.31
C SER A 128 -15.17 -9.30 -16.25
N ARG A 129 -14.57 -9.39 -15.06
CA ARG A 129 -13.10 -9.40 -14.86
C ARG A 129 -12.65 -10.35 -13.74
N TYR A 130 -13.42 -11.42 -13.53
CA TYR A 130 -13.01 -12.54 -12.67
C TYR A 130 -12.94 -13.87 -13.43
N PHE A 131 -12.37 -13.81 -14.64
CA PHE A 131 -11.73 -14.95 -15.30
C PHE A 131 -10.44 -14.46 -15.94
#